data_AF-A0AAW8FXE2-F1
#
_entry.id   AF-A0AAW8FXE2-F1
#
_cell.length_a   1.000
_cell.length_b   1.000
_cell.length_c   1.000
_cell.angle_alpha   90.00
_cell.angle_beta   90.00
_cell.angle_gamma   90.00
#
_symmetry.space_group_name_H-M   'P 1'
#
loop_
_entity.id
_entity.type
_entity.pdbx_description
1 polymer ?
#
loop_
_entity_poly.entity_id
_entity_poly.type
_entity_poly.pdbx_seq_one_letter_code
_entity_poly.pdbx_strand_id
1 'polypeptide(L)' 'MTQSRTRTATERNKAVVLEFLTTAFSSKDFTALDRYLHPDYLQHNPFIPPARAGLGQFIADLPDASRYEP' A
#
# COMPACT_ATOMS: atom_id res chain seq x y z
N MET A 1 -13.61 -16.05 -29.92
CA MET A 1 -13.87 -14.62 -29.66
C MET A 1 -13.25 -14.26 -28.32
N THR A 2 -12.06 -13.67 -28.33
CA THR A 2 -11.37 -13.24 -27.10
C THR A 2 -11.86 -11.83 -26.76
N GLN A 3 -12.77 -11.71 -25.78
CA GLN A 3 -13.15 -10.40 -25.27
C GLN A 3 -12.08 -9.90 -24.29
N SER A 4 -11.29 -8.92 -24.72
CA SER A 4 -10.46 -8.12 -23.82
C SER A 4 -11.38 -7.23 -22.96
N ARG A 5 -11.60 -7.60 -21.69
CA ARG A 5 -12.29 -6.72 -20.73
C ARG A 5 -11.37 -5.56 -20.35
N THR A 6 -11.71 -4.35 -20.79
CA THR A 6 -11.10 -3.13 -20.27
C THR A 6 -11.58 -2.92 -18.82
N ARG A 7 -10.67 -3.03 -17.84
CA ARG A 7 -10.99 -2.74 -16.42
C ARG A 7 -11.43 -1.30 -16.26
N THR A 8 -12.42 -1.04 -15.41
CA THR A 8 -12.79 0.32 -14.99
C THR A 8 -11.65 0.99 -14.23
N ALA A 9 -11.67 2.33 -14.12
CA ALA A 9 -10.69 3.05 -13.31
C ALA A 9 -10.68 2.59 -11.85
N THR A 10 -11.86 2.35 -11.27
CA THR A 10 -12.01 1.82 -9.91
C THR A 10 -11.36 0.46 -9.74
N GLU A 11 -11.55 -0.48 -10.68
CA GLU A 11 -10.94 -1.81 -10.61
C GLU A 11 -9.41 -1.76 -10.76
N ARG A 12 -8.87 -0.79 -11.51
CA ARG A 12 -7.42 -0.57 -11.61
C ARG A 12 -6.87 0.03 -10.31
N ASN A 13 -7.54 1.03 -9.75
CA ASN A 13 -7.11 1.65 -8.49
C ASN A 13 -7.12 0.65 -7.34
N LYS A 14 -8.16 -0.20 -7.24
CA LYS A 14 -8.20 -1.28 -6.25
C LYS A 14 -7.04 -2.27 -6.40
N ALA A 15 -6.64 -2.60 -7.63
CA ALA A 15 -5.50 -3.48 -7.86
C ALA A 15 -4.19 -2.83 -7.40
N VAL A 16 -4.00 -1.54 -7.67
CA VAL A 16 -2.81 -0.79 -7.21
C VAL A 16 -2.76 -0.74 -5.67
N VAL A 17 -3.89 -0.47 -5.01
CA VAL A 17 -3.94 -0.45 -3.54
C VAL A 17 -3.65 -1.83 -2.96
N LEU A 18 -4.25 -2.89 -3.53
CA LEU A 18 -3.99 -4.26 -3.09
C LEU A 18 -2.51 -4.62 -3.23
N GLU A 19 -1.90 -4.31 -4.36
CA GLU A 19 -0.47 -4.56 -4.60
C GLU A 19 0.39 -3.81 -3.57
N PHE A 20 0.13 -2.53 -3.34
CA PHE A 20 0.83 -1.75 -2.31
C PHE A 20 0.71 -2.38 -0.92
N LEU A 21 -0.51 -2.74 -0.50
CA LEU A 21 -0.75 -3.31 0.82
C LEU A 21 -0.04 -4.66 0.98
N THR A 22 -0.11 -5.54 -0.02
CA THR A 22 0.61 -6.82 0.00
C THR A 22 2.12 -6.61 0.05
N THR A 23 2.70 -5.79 -0.82
CA THR A 23 4.15 -5.58 -0.88
C THR A 23 4.69 -4.91 0.39
N ALA A 24 4.03 -3.85 0.87
CA ALA A 24 4.50 -3.11 2.03
C ALA A 24 4.22 -3.85 3.35
N PHE A 25 3.01 -4.40 3.56
CA PHE A 25 2.63 -4.98 4.86
C PHE A 25 2.95 -6.47 4.98
N SER A 26 2.75 -7.25 3.92
CA SER A 26 2.99 -8.70 3.95
C SER A 26 4.45 -9.04 3.64
N SER A 27 5.02 -8.44 2.59
CA SER A 27 6.42 -8.70 2.19
C SER A 27 7.45 -7.79 2.86
N LYS A 28 7.01 -6.74 3.56
CA LYS A 28 7.88 -5.73 4.21
C LYS A 28 8.87 -5.07 3.24
N ASP A 29 8.53 -5.00 1.96
CA ASP A 29 9.33 -4.29 0.97
C ASP A 29 8.98 -2.79 1.01
N PHE A 30 9.80 -2.04 1.74
CA PHE A 30 9.59 -0.61 1.95
C PHE A 30 9.84 0.24 0.70
N THR A 31 10.41 -0.30 -0.38
CA THR A 31 10.50 0.42 -1.66
C THR A 31 9.11 0.73 -2.24
N ALA A 32 8.09 -0.03 -1.82
CA ALA A 32 6.69 0.24 -2.17
C ALA A 32 6.20 1.60 -1.65
N LEU A 33 6.71 2.10 -0.53
CA LEU A 33 6.31 3.41 -0.01
C LEU A 33 6.67 4.51 -1.01
N ASP A 34 7.89 4.48 -1.57
CA ASP A 34 8.35 5.46 -2.55
C ASP A 34 7.72 5.26 -3.94
N ARG A 35 7.42 4.01 -4.31
CA ARG A 35 6.82 3.68 -5.60
C ARG A 35 5.35 4.09 -5.70
N TYR A 36 4.59 3.90 -4.62
CA TYR A 36 3.13 4.05 -4.64
C TYR A 36 2.62 5.32 -3.95
N LEU A 37 3.39 5.91 -3.02
CA LEU A 37 2.98 7.12 -2.31
C LEU A 37 3.70 8.34 -2.86
N HIS A 38 2.94 9.42 -3.08
CA HIS A 38 3.51 10.71 -3.44
C HIS A 38 4.44 11.20 -2.30
N PRO A 39 5.52 11.97 -2.60
CA PRO A 39 6.37 12.56 -1.57
C PRO A 39 5.61 13.33 -0.49
N ASP A 40 4.51 13.98 -0.87
CA ASP A 40 3.60 14.75 0.01
C ASP A 40 2.41 13.93 0.55
N TYR A 41 2.54 12.61 0.63
CA TYR A 41 1.51 11.73 1.20
C TYR A 41 1.11 12.19 2.61
N LEU A 42 -0.19 12.38 2.82
CA LEU A 42 -0.76 12.78 4.10
C LEU A 42 -1.33 11.57 4.82
N GLN A 43 -0.68 11.18 5.92
CA GLN A 43 -1.22 10.17 6.82
C GLN A 43 -2.19 10.83 7.80
N HIS A 44 -3.44 10.35 7.83
CA HIS A 44 -4.49 10.89 8.68
C HIS A 44 -4.63 10.20 10.04
N ASN A 45 -4.06 9.00 10.21
CA ASN A 45 -4.11 8.30 11.49
C ASN A 45 -3.26 9.06 12.52
N PRO A 46 -3.83 9.62 13.60
CA PRO A 46 -3.11 10.44 14.58
C PRO A 46 -2.07 9.65 15.39
N PHE A 47 -2.14 8.32 15.38
CA PHE A 47 -1.20 7.45 16.09
C PHE A 47 -0.01 7.00 15.23
N ILE A 48 -0.04 7.30 13.93
CA ILE A 48 1.08 7.02 13.02
C ILE A 48 1.78 8.35 12.75
N PRO A 49 3.12 8.44 12.87
CA PRO A 49 3.82 9.67 12.52
C PRO A 49 3.49 10.11 11.09
N PRO A 50 3.53 11.42 10.79
CA PRO A 50 3.09 11.93 9.49
C PRO A 50 3.99 11.44 8.35
N ALA A 51 3.48 11.61 7.12
CA ALA A 51 4.15 11.29 5.87
C ALA A 51 4.49 9.80 5.68
N ARG A 52 5.10 9.50 4.53
CA ARG A 52 5.50 8.15 4.11
C ARG A 52 6.49 7.48 5.08
N ALA A 53 7.39 8.26 5.69
CA ALA A 53 8.35 7.76 6.66
C ALA A 53 7.67 7.21 7.93
N GLY A 54 6.69 7.95 8.47
CA GLY A 54 5.96 7.51 9.65
C GLY A 54 5.12 6.25 9.41
N LEU A 55 4.50 6.15 8.23
CA LEU A 55 3.83 4.92 7.82
C LEU A 55 4.81 3.74 7.71
N GLY A 56 6.01 3.96 7.15
CA GLY A 56 7.04 2.92 7.06
C GLY A 56 7.50 2.41 8.43
N GLN A 57 7.72 3.32 9.39
CA GLN A 57 8.05 2.94 10.77
C GLN A 57 6.94 2.12 11.41
N PHE A 58 5.68 2.57 11.27
CA PHE A 58 4.53 1.82 11.77
C PHE A 58 4.47 0.40 11.19
N ILE A 59 4.69 0.25 9.89
CA ILE A 59 4.70 -1.07 9.25
C ILE A 59 5.86 -1.92 9.77
N ALA A 60 7.05 -1.34 9.98
CA ALA A 60 8.20 -2.06 10.54
C ALA A 60 7.93 -2.60 11.95
N ASP A 61 7.15 -1.87 12.75
CA ASP A 61 6.81 -2.25 14.12
C ASP A 61 5.70 -3.33 14.21
N LEU A 62 4.99 -3.61 13.11
CA LEU A 62 3.99 -4.69 13.07
C LEU A 62 4.67 -6.07 13.15
N PRO A 63 4.06 -7.05 13.85
CA PRO A 63 4.57 -8.42 13.91
C PRO A 63 4.90 -9.00 12.53
N ASP A 64 5.93 -9.86 12.45
CA ASP A 64 6.34 -10.47 11.17
C ASP A 64 5.26 -11.36 10.54
N ALA A 65 4.32 -11.86 11.34
CA ALA A 65 3.16 -12.62 10.90
C ALA A 65 2.02 -11.74 10.35
N SER A 66 2.12 -10.41 10.46
CA SER A 66 1.11 -9.50 9.93
C SER A 66 1.02 -9.63 8.41
N ARG A 67 -0.19 -9.84 7.92
CA ARG A 67 -0.52 -9.94 6.50
C ARG A 67 -1.71 -9.07 6.20
N TYR A 68 -1.75 -8.51 5.00
CA TYR A 68 -2.96 -7.91 4.47
C TYR A 68 -3.91 -8.99 3.96
N GLU A 69 -5.13 -9.02 4.48
CA GLU A 69 -6.24 -9.89 4.03
C GLU A 69 -7.31 -8.99 3.35
N PRO A 70 -7.64 -9.22 2.06
CA PRO A 70 -8.56 -8.37 1.29
C PRO A 70 -10.05 -8.53 1.62
#